data_AF-A0A315ZUP5-F1
#
_entry.id   AF-A0A315ZUP5-F1
#
_cell.length_a   1.000
_cell.length_b   1.000
_cell.length_c   1.000
_cell.angle_alpha   90.00
_cell.angle_beta   90.00
_cell.angle_gamma   90.00
#
_symmetry.space_group_name_H-M   'P 1'
#
loop_
_entity.id
_entity.type
_entity.pdbx_description
1 polymer ?
#
loop_
_entity_poly.entity_id
_entity_poly.type
_entity_poly.pdbx_seq_one_letter_code
_entity_poly.pdbx_strand_id
1 'polypeptide(L)' 'MIDYQVFLLDNMKTNEIVTQNEDGTYSIFINNRLCEQKQVKSFNHAIKHIVGCDFEREDVQIIETVAHEDVTP' A
#
# COMPACT_ATOMS: atom_id res chain seq x y z
N MET A 1 -17.28 -0.29 11.85
CA MET A 1 -17.23 -0.61 10.42
C MET A 1 -16.01 0.11 9.88
N ILE A 2 -15.21 -0.54 9.04
CA ILE A 2 -14.04 0.11 8.43
C ILE A 2 -14.48 0.52 7.03
N ASP A 3 -14.38 1.81 6.75
CA ASP A 3 -14.72 2.38 5.46
C ASP A 3 -13.44 2.50 4.63
N TYR A 4 -13.46 1.88 3.45
CA TYR A 4 -12.31 1.85 2.55
C TYR A 4 -12.73 1.91 1.09
N GLN A 5 -11.82 2.42 0.26
CA GLN A 5 -11.94 2.48 -1.19
C GLN A 5 -10.78 1.73 -1.83
N VAL A 6 -11.06 1.02 -2.93
CA VAL A 6 -10.06 0.24 -3.67
C VAL A 6 -9.91 0.81 -5.07
N PHE A 7 -8.67 1.09 -5.45
CA PHE A 7 -8.29 1.62 -6.75
C PHE A 7 -7.32 0.66 -7.44
N LEU A 8 -7.63 0.33 -8.69
CA LEU A 8 -6.72 -0.40 -9.56
C LEU A 8 -5.92 0.61 -10.38
N LEU A 9 -4.60 0.62 -10.20
CA LEU A 9 -3.71 1.53 -10.91
C LEU A 9 -2.72 0.76 -11.78
N ASP A 10 -2.50 1.27 -12.98
CA ASP A 10 -1.38 0.86 -13.82
C ASP A 10 -0.11 1.61 -13.39
N ASN A 11 1.06 1.04 -13.70
CA ASN A 11 2.39 1.64 -13.45
C ASN A 11 2.80 1.85 -11.98
N MET A 12 2.23 1.07 -11.06
CA MET A 12 2.76 0.97 -9.71
C MET A 12 4.08 0.19 -9.71
N LYS A 13 5.07 0.65 -8.92
CA LYS A 13 6.31 -0.09 -8.65
C LYS A 13 6.09 -1.22 -7.65
N THR A 14 5.14 -1.04 -6.74
CA THR A 14 4.76 -1.99 -5.70
C THR A 14 3.49 -2.73 -6.09
N ASN A 15 3.17 -3.79 -5.34
CA ASN A 15 1.97 -4.59 -5.59
C ASN A 15 0.72 -3.91 -4.99
N GLU A 16 0.88 -3.20 -3.87
CA GLU A 16 -0.15 -2.41 -3.23
C GLU A 16 0.43 -1.20 -2.48
N ILE A 17 -0.44 -0.23 -2.21
CA ILE A 17 -0.20 0.90 -1.31
C ILE A 17 -1.47 1.09 -0.47
N VAL A 18 -1.31 1.35 0.83
CA VAL A 18 -2.43 1.66 1.74
C VAL A 18 -2.17 3.01 2.38
N THR A 19 -3.22 3.84 2.44
CA THR A 19 -3.14 5.16 3.06
C THR A 19 -4.40 5.42 3.87
N GLN A 20 -4.23 5.96 5.08
CA GLN A 20 -5.33 6.46 5.87
C GLN A 20 -5.66 7.89 5.42
N ASN A 21 -6.93 8.16 5.15
CA ASN A 21 -7.44 9.47 4.77
C ASN A 21 -7.70 10.33 6.02
N GLU A 22 -7.77 11.65 5.84
CA GLU A 22 -7.99 12.61 6.94
C GLU A 22 -9.31 12.40 7.69
N ASP A 23 -10.31 11.81 7.03
CA ASP A 23 -11.63 11.50 7.59
C ASP A 23 -11.69 10.16 8.35
N GLY A 24 -10.56 9.44 8.45
CA GLY A 24 -10.46 8.15 9.11
C GLY A 24 -10.85 6.95 8.23
N THR A 25 -11.18 7.18 6.96
CA THR A 25 -11.34 6.10 5.96
C THR A 25 -9.98 5.66 5.40
N TYR A 26 -9.96 4.60 4.58
CA TYR A 26 -8.72 4.09 3.98
C TYR A 26 -8.80 4.02 2.46
N SER A 27 -7.68 4.33 1.81
CA SER A 27 -7.49 4.16 0.37
C SER A 27 -6.51 3.02 0.13
N ILE A 28 -6.93 2.02 -0.64
CA ILE A 28 -6.13 0.86 -1.03
C ILE A 28 -5.89 0.93 -2.53
N PHE A 29 -4.62 0.95 -2.93
CA PHE A 29 -4.21 0.93 -4.33
C PHE A 29 -3.60 -0.43 -4.64
N ILE A 30 -4.03 -1.08 -5.72
CA ILE A 30 -3.51 -2.38 -6.15
C ILE A 30 -3.02 -2.28 -7.58
N ASN A 31 -1.86 -2.89 -7.84
CA ASN A 31 -1.27 -2.91 -9.17
C ASN A 31 -2.10 -3.76 -10.13
N ASN A 32 -2.71 -3.12 -11.11
CA ASN A 32 -3.60 -3.74 -12.07
C ASN A 32 -2.87 -4.71 -13.02
N ARG A 33 -1.54 -4.61 -13.14
CA ARG A 33 -0.72 -5.52 -13.96
C ARG A 33 -0.51 -6.89 -13.32
N LEU A 34 -0.92 -7.07 -12.07
CA LEU A 34 -0.88 -8.35 -11.37
C LEU A 34 -1.99 -9.26 -11.89
N CYS A 35 -1.72 -10.57 -11.89
CA CYS A 35 -2.80 -11.55 -12.09
C CYS A 35 -3.79 -11.51 -10.93
N GLU A 36 -5.01 -11.95 -11.18
CA GLU A 36 -6.12 -11.94 -10.22
C GLU A 36 -5.73 -12.50 -8.85
N GLN A 37 -5.04 -13.65 -8.80
CA GLN A 37 -4.60 -14.26 -7.54
C GLN A 37 -3.65 -13.36 -6.75
N LYS A 38 -2.78 -12.61 -7.44
CA LYS A 38 -1.85 -11.66 -6.80
C LYS A 38 -2.59 -10.40 -6.35
N GLN A 39 -3.56 -9.91 -7.12
CA GLN A 39 -4.40 -8.78 -6.71
C GLN A 39 -5.18 -9.12 -5.42
N VAL A 40 -5.77 -10.31 -5.33
CA VAL A 40 -6.45 -10.79 -4.13
C VAL A 40 -5.50 -10.90 -2.93
N LYS A 41 -4.27 -11.39 -3.14
CA LYS A 41 -3.25 -11.42 -2.08
C LYS A 41 -2.87 -10.03 -1.59
N SER A 42 -2.66 -9.08 -2.51
CA SER A 42 -2.36 -7.68 -2.21
C SER A 42 -3.51 -6.98 -1.48
N PHE A 43 -4.75 -7.22 -1.88
CA PHE A 43 -5.93 -6.73 -1.15
C PHE A 43 -5.98 -7.28 0.27
N ASN A 44 -5.79 -8.59 0.45
CA ASN A 44 -5.78 -9.21 1.78
C ASN A 44 -4.64 -8.68 2.64
N HIS A 45 -3.47 -8.39 2.04
CA HIS A 45 -2.36 -7.72 2.71
C HIS A 45 -2.76 -6.33 3.17
N ALA A 46 -3.39 -5.53 2.30
CA ALA A 46 -3.90 -4.20 2.65
C ALA A 46 -4.92 -4.21 3.79
N ILE A 47 -5.87 -5.14 3.78
CA ILE A 47 -6.87 -5.27 4.85
C ILE A 47 -6.20 -5.67 6.18
N LYS A 48 -5.16 -6.51 6.15
CA LYS A 48 -4.39 -6.81 7.36
C LYS A 48 -3.73 -5.57 7.95
N HIS A 49 -3.15 -4.68 7.13
CA HIS A 49 -2.60 -3.40 7.61
C HIS A 49 -3.64 -2.53 8.29
N ILE A 50 -4.87 -2.53 7.78
CA ILE A 50 -5.95 -1.68 8.31
C ILE A 50 -6.54 -2.26 9.61
N VAL A 51 -6.68 -3.59 9.70
CA VAL A 51 -7.36 -4.28 10.82
C VAL A 51 -6.41 -4.68 11.94
N GLY A 52 -5.18 -5.06 11.61
CA GLY A 52 -4.24 -5.69 12.52
C GLY A 52 -3.03 -4.79 12.75
N CYS A 53 -2.96 -4.18 13.93
CA CYS A 53 -1.73 -3.62 14.49
C CYS A 53 -0.65 -4.70 14.78
N ASP A 54 -0.51 -5.74 13.94
CA ASP A 54 0.55 -6.75 14.01
C ASP A 54 1.69 -6.34 13.08
N PHE A 55 2.44 -5.36 13.58
CA PHE A 55 3.59 -4.71 12.95
C PHE A 55 4.85 -5.58 13.02
N GLU A 56 4.77 -6.88 12.71
CA GLU A 56 5.96 -7.74 12.62
C GLU A 56 6.31 -8.05 11.17
N ARG A 57 6.96 -7.05 10.55
CA ARG A 57 8.06 -7.21 9.57
C ARG A 57 7.72 -7.44 8.10
N GLU A 58 6.88 -6.62 7.49
CA GLU A 58 6.95 -6.40 6.02
C GLU A 58 6.90 -4.92 5.67
N ASP A 59 7.72 -4.14 6.39
CA ASP A 59 7.95 -2.72 6.11
C ASP A 59 8.99 -2.59 4.98
N VAL A 60 8.54 -2.80 3.74
CA VAL A 60 9.32 -2.49 2.52
C VAL A 60 8.93 -1.10 1.97
N GLN A 61 8.22 -0.28 2.75
CA GLN A 61 7.76 1.05 2.31
C GLN A 61 8.44 2.23 3.00
N ILE A 62 9.39 2.01 3.92
CA ILE A 62 10.31 3.05 4.42
C ILE A 62 11.68 2.99 3.70
N ILE A 63 11.71 2.66 2.40
CA ILE A 63 12.91 2.84 1.55
C ILE A 63 12.59 3.66 0.28
N GLU A 64 11.69 4.64 0.36
CA GLU A 64 11.65 5.73 -0.64
C GLU A 64 11.78 7.13 -0.02
N THR A 65 12.22 7.25 1.24
CA THR A 65 12.53 8.56 1.88
C THR A 65 14.01 8.78 2.21
N VAL A 66 14.91 7.81 1.97
CA VAL A 66 16.37 7.99 2.23
C VAL A 66 17.22 7.92 0.94
N ALA A 67 16.61 8.16 -0.22
CA ALA A 67 17.32 8.35 -1.48
C ALA A 67 17.02 9.71 -2.14
N HIS A 68 16.63 10.70 -1.33
CA HIS A 68 16.43 12.09 -1.76
C HIS A 68 17.14 13.11 -0.86
N GLU A 69 18.19 12.72 -0.15
CA GLU A 69 19.16 13.65 0.44
C GLU A 69 20.59 13.14 0.25
N ASP A 70 21.10 13.24 -0.98
CA ASP A 70 22.51 13.58 -1.19
C ASP A 70 22.60 14.42 -2.47
N VAL A 71 22.09 15.66 -2.31
CA VAL A 71 22.71 16.92 -2.71
C VAL A 71 23.58 16.90 -3.98
N THR A 72 23.03 17.42 -5.07
CA THR A 72 23.78 18.07 -6.16
C THR A 72 24.60 19.24 -5.62
N PRO A 73 25.82 19.48 -6.14
CA PRO A 73 25.98 20.08 -7.48
C PRO A 73 26.66 19.18 -8.51
#